data_AF-A0AA42Z0U5-F1
#
_entry.id   AF-A0AA42Z0U5-F1
#
_cell.length_a   1.000
_cell.length_b   1.000
_cell.length_c   1.000
_cell.angle_alpha   90.00
_cell.angle_beta   90.00
_cell.angle_gamma   90.00
#
_symmetry.space_group_name_H-M   'P 1'
#
loop_
_entity.id
_entity.type
_entity.pdbx_description
1 polymer ?
#
loop_
_entity_poly.entity_id
_entity_poly.type
_entity_poly.pdbx_seq_one_letter_code
_entity_poly.pdbx_strand_id
1 'polypeptide(L)'
;MIQGAGTQLWADVRWRDQWRIQSHSEQAVSRLLDPSGAVRLRGSLIECERALERLCPAAQELEHLVVLVHGLGRTRYSMRRIDRALTDAGVTTARLDYPSTRRTIQEHAQAMATLLDHAPTPTKLSLVTHSLGGLIVRELLGSHASWRPSVHRILMLAPPNQGAALARSLDTRALRAVMGPSFRQLVEGIATSLPVPNEPTSIFAGQIGNTQTDGLVAIEETKLEGMAEHHVVPSIHTFVMNHPAVIARAVSLLGATPDRG
;
A
#
# COMPACT_ATOMS: atom_id res chain seq x y z
N MET A 1 3.16 -7.72 -18.48
CA MET A 1 2.77 -8.94 -17.73
C MET A 1 1.26 -8.85 -17.53
N ILE A 2 0.50 -9.58 -18.33
CA ILE A 2 -0.97 -9.55 -18.31
C ILE A 2 -1.41 -10.27 -17.02
N GLN A 3 -2.06 -9.51 -16.13
CA GLN A 3 -2.57 -9.97 -14.84
C GLN A 3 -3.70 -11.01 -15.07
N GLY A 4 -3.74 -12.06 -14.26
CA GLY A 4 -4.85 -13.01 -14.29
C GLY A 4 -6.17 -12.32 -14.02
N ALA A 5 -7.20 -12.67 -14.81
CA ALA A 5 -8.55 -12.16 -14.63
C ALA A 5 -9.01 -12.32 -13.17
N GLY A 6 -9.36 -11.21 -12.53
CA GLY A 6 -9.99 -11.20 -11.21
C GLY A 6 -9.20 -10.58 -10.06
N THR A 7 -7.93 -10.18 -10.21
CA THR A 7 -7.18 -9.59 -9.07
C THR A 7 -7.71 -8.22 -8.62
N GLN A 8 -8.25 -7.40 -9.54
CA GLN A 8 -8.91 -6.12 -9.22
C GLN A 8 -10.32 -6.27 -8.65
N LEU A 9 -10.74 -7.47 -8.25
CA LEU A 9 -12.06 -7.71 -7.65
C LEU A 9 -11.97 -8.16 -6.20
N TRP A 10 -10.78 -8.36 -5.64
CA TRP A 10 -10.61 -8.83 -4.27
C TRP A 10 -9.88 -7.78 -3.43
N ALA A 11 -10.38 -7.56 -2.21
CA ALA A 11 -9.72 -6.76 -1.20
C ALA A 11 -9.31 -7.64 -0.04
N ASP A 12 -8.06 -7.55 0.43
CA ASP A 12 -7.71 -8.08 1.74
C ASP A 12 -8.55 -7.35 2.80
N VAL A 13 -9.24 -8.11 3.66
CA VAL A 13 -10.09 -7.61 4.75
C VAL A 13 -9.66 -8.11 6.13
N ARG A 14 -8.86 -9.17 6.17
CA ARG A 14 -8.16 -9.66 7.37
C ARG A 14 -6.74 -10.03 6.99
N TRP A 15 -5.82 -9.83 7.90
CA TRP A 15 -4.42 -10.26 7.78
C TRP A 15 -3.92 -10.74 9.15
N ARG A 16 -3.22 -11.87 9.18
CA ARG A 16 -2.53 -12.41 10.37
C ARG A 16 -1.43 -13.36 9.92
N ASP A 17 -0.17 -13.09 10.27
CA ASP A 17 0.99 -13.94 9.93
C ASP A 17 1.00 -14.47 8.49
N GLN A 18 0.84 -13.55 7.53
CA GLN A 18 0.71 -13.81 6.09
C GLN A 18 -0.56 -14.53 5.63
N TRP A 19 -1.38 -15.08 6.52
CA TRP A 19 -2.74 -15.49 6.19
C TRP A 19 -3.60 -14.27 5.89
N ARG A 20 -4.48 -14.41 4.91
CA ARG A 20 -5.34 -13.31 4.46
C ARG A 20 -6.75 -13.81 4.20
N ILE A 21 -7.73 -13.00 4.58
CA ILE A 21 -9.09 -13.17 4.06
C ILE A 21 -9.32 -12.07 3.05
N GLN A 22 -9.81 -12.46 1.88
CA GLN A 22 -10.20 -11.53 0.84
C GLN A 22 -11.70 -11.55 0.63
N SER A 23 -12.31 -10.37 0.49
CA SER A 23 -13.70 -10.21 0.09
C SER A 23 -13.80 -9.74 -1.34
N HIS A 24 -14.75 -10.29 -2.08
CA HIS A 24 -15.04 -9.85 -3.45
C HIS A 24 -15.70 -8.46 -3.43
N SER A 25 -15.38 -7.62 -4.40
CA SER A 25 -15.86 -6.23 -4.45
C SER A 25 -17.33 -6.10 -4.83
N GLU A 26 -17.86 -7.10 -5.54
CA GLU A 26 -19.22 -7.08 -6.14
C GLU A 26 -20.10 -8.24 -5.67
N GLN A 27 -19.54 -9.22 -4.96
CA GLN A 27 -20.25 -10.44 -4.58
C GLN A 27 -20.08 -10.64 -3.07
N ALA A 28 -21.11 -11.17 -2.42
CA ALA A 28 -21.07 -11.52 -0.99
C ALA A 28 -20.29 -12.83 -0.74
N VAL A 29 -19.06 -12.91 -1.25
CA VAL A 29 -18.18 -14.07 -1.13
C VAL A 29 -16.80 -13.64 -0.66
N SER A 30 -16.23 -14.45 0.22
CA SER A 30 -14.89 -14.32 0.78
C SER A 30 -14.05 -15.56 0.48
N ARG A 31 -12.73 -15.42 0.59
CA ARG A 31 -11.78 -16.52 0.50
C ARG A 31 -10.67 -16.36 1.52
N LEU A 32 -10.32 -17.46 2.20
CA LEU A 32 -9.14 -17.55 3.05
C LEU A 32 -7.97 -18.01 2.19
N LEU A 33 -6.86 -17.28 2.25
CA LEU A 33 -5.59 -17.61 1.61
C LEU A 33 -4.54 -17.88 2.68
N ASP A 34 -3.71 -18.89 2.43
CA ASP A 34 -2.54 -19.18 3.26
C ASP A 34 -1.35 -18.26 2.92
N PRO A 35 -0.22 -18.38 3.64
CA PRO A 35 0.99 -17.58 3.38
C PRO A 35 1.55 -17.71 1.95
N SER A 36 1.36 -18.86 1.29
CA SER A 36 1.77 -19.06 -0.10
C SER A 36 0.84 -18.36 -1.11
N GLY A 37 -0.34 -17.94 -0.67
CA GLY A 37 -1.40 -17.38 -1.49
C GLY A 37 -2.37 -18.42 -2.04
N ALA A 38 -2.30 -19.68 -1.59
CA ALA A 38 -3.24 -20.71 -1.99
C ALA A 38 -4.58 -20.52 -1.27
N VAL A 39 -5.68 -20.63 -2.01
CA VAL A 39 -7.03 -20.54 -1.43
C VAL A 39 -7.32 -21.81 -0.62
N ARG A 40 -7.56 -21.65 0.67
CA ARG A 40 -7.88 -22.74 1.61
C ARG A 40 -9.37 -22.89 1.86
N LEU A 41 -10.13 -21.80 1.76
CA LEU A 41 -11.58 -21.81 1.92
C LEU A 41 -12.21 -20.72 1.03
N ARG A 42 -13.40 -20.99 0.51
CA ARG A 42 -14.31 -20.00 -0.08
C ARG A 42 -15.66 -20.12 0.63
N GLY A 43 -16.26 -18.99 0.99
CA GLY A 43 -17.50 -18.94 1.73
C GLY A 43 -17.86 -17.52 2.15
N SER A 44 -18.67 -17.38 3.19
CA SER A 44 -18.90 -16.10 3.85
C SER A 44 -17.65 -15.59 4.58
N LEU A 45 -17.63 -14.30 4.94
CA LEU A 45 -16.56 -13.72 5.75
C LEU A 45 -16.43 -14.44 7.09
N ILE A 46 -17.55 -14.71 7.75
CA ILE A 46 -17.62 -15.37 9.06
C ILE A 46 -17.01 -16.79 9.00
N GLU A 47 -17.30 -17.56 7.96
CA GLU A 47 -16.71 -18.89 7.78
C GLU A 47 -15.19 -18.81 7.59
N CYS A 48 -14.72 -17.83 6.81
CA CYS A 48 -13.29 -17.57 6.62
C CYS A 48 -12.61 -17.15 7.92
N GLU A 49 -13.23 -16.27 8.72
CA GLU A 49 -12.70 -15.81 10.02
C GLU A 49 -12.60 -16.96 11.02
N ARG A 50 -13.64 -17.80 11.12
CA ARG A 50 -13.60 -19.00 11.96
C ARG A 50 -12.51 -19.97 11.53
N ALA A 51 -12.27 -20.10 10.23
CA ALA A 51 -11.19 -20.93 9.71
C ALA A 51 -9.82 -20.32 10.00
N LEU A 52 -9.66 -19.00 9.86
CA LEU A 52 -8.44 -18.27 10.21
C LEU A 52 -8.10 -18.46 11.68
N GLU A 53 -9.07 -18.30 12.59
CA GLU A 53 -8.85 -18.47 14.03
C GLU A 53 -8.38 -19.89 14.40
N ARG A 54 -8.93 -20.91 13.73
CA ARG A 54 -8.50 -22.31 13.95
C ARG A 54 -7.11 -22.62 13.40
N LEU A 55 -6.75 -22.03 12.26
CA LEU A 55 -5.51 -22.35 11.53
C LEU A 55 -4.33 -21.48 11.95
N CYS A 56 -4.61 -20.26 12.40
CA CYS A 56 -3.65 -19.24 12.79
C CYS A 56 -4.26 -18.42 13.95
N PRO A 57 -4.28 -18.97 15.17
CA PRO A 57 -4.74 -18.22 16.35
C PRO A 57 -3.88 -16.96 16.54
N ALA A 58 -4.44 -15.91 17.13
CA ALA A 58 -3.71 -14.65 17.33
C ALA A 58 -2.48 -14.84 18.24
N ALA A 59 -1.30 -14.44 17.75
CA ALA A 59 -0.11 -14.34 18.58
C ALA A 59 -0.21 -13.17 19.58
N GLN A 60 0.53 -13.24 20.69
CA GLN A 60 0.44 -12.25 21.77
C GLN A 60 1.10 -10.91 21.43
N GLU A 61 2.21 -10.89 20.68
CA GLU A 61 2.96 -9.65 20.42
C GLU A 61 3.56 -9.60 19.01
N LEU A 62 3.47 -8.43 18.38
CA LEU A 62 4.06 -8.11 17.09
C LEU A 62 4.93 -6.87 17.26
N GLU A 63 6.25 -7.03 17.28
CA GLU A 63 7.13 -5.88 17.53
C GLU A 63 7.04 -4.85 16.40
N HIS A 64 7.24 -5.28 15.15
CA HIS A 64 7.24 -4.39 13.99
C HIS A 64 6.51 -5.01 12.81
N LEU A 65 5.50 -4.29 12.31
CA LEU A 65 4.79 -4.60 11.07
C LEU A 65 5.05 -3.52 10.01
N VAL A 66 5.43 -3.94 8.80
CA VAL A 66 5.49 -3.06 7.63
C VAL A 66 4.35 -3.40 6.67
N VAL A 67 3.40 -2.49 6.50
CA VAL A 67 2.29 -2.66 5.54
C VAL A 67 2.70 -2.10 4.18
N LEU A 68 2.55 -2.90 3.12
CA LEU A 68 2.87 -2.51 1.75
C LEU A 68 1.59 -2.32 0.93
N VAL A 69 1.41 -1.11 0.37
CA VAL A 69 0.24 -0.70 -0.40
C VAL A 69 0.64 -0.36 -1.83
N HIS A 70 0.10 -1.09 -2.82
CA HIS A 70 0.41 -0.88 -4.22
C HIS A 70 -0.34 0.32 -4.82
N GLY A 71 -0.01 0.71 -6.06
CA GLY A 71 -0.69 1.77 -6.79
C GLY A 71 -1.87 1.30 -7.65
N LEU A 72 -2.49 2.25 -8.34
CA LEU A 72 -3.62 2.05 -9.25
C LEU A 72 -3.31 1.06 -10.40
N GLY A 73 -4.26 0.17 -10.70
CA GLY A 73 -4.14 -0.83 -11.77
C GLY A 73 -3.11 -1.94 -11.47
N ARG A 74 -2.60 -2.00 -10.24
CA ARG A 74 -1.61 -2.99 -9.79
C ARG A 74 -2.21 -3.97 -8.80
N THR A 75 -1.39 -4.92 -8.44
CA THR A 75 -1.64 -5.88 -7.37
C THR A 75 -0.46 -5.83 -6.40
N ARG A 76 -0.61 -6.50 -5.26
CA ARG A 76 0.44 -6.69 -4.27
C ARG A 76 1.74 -7.25 -4.87
N TYR A 77 1.71 -7.91 -6.02
CA TYR A 77 2.92 -8.42 -6.67
C TYR A 77 3.89 -7.32 -7.13
N SER A 78 3.43 -6.09 -7.37
CA SER A 78 4.33 -4.99 -7.70
C SER A 78 5.27 -4.64 -6.55
N MET A 79 4.87 -4.92 -5.31
CA MET A 79 5.65 -4.64 -4.10
C MET A 79 6.53 -5.83 -3.67
N ARG A 80 6.60 -6.91 -4.47
CA ARG A 80 7.27 -8.17 -4.05
C ARG A 80 8.76 -8.02 -3.75
N ARG A 81 9.49 -7.20 -4.50
CA ARG A 81 10.95 -7.08 -4.32
C ARG A 81 11.32 -6.40 -3.00
N ILE A 82 10.66 -5.29 -2.70
CA ILE A 82 10.83 -4.57 -1.44
C ILE A 82 10.33 -5.39 -0.24
N ASP A 83 9.19 -6.09 -0.40
CA ASP A 83 8.67 -7.05 0.59
C ASP A 83 9.69 -8.15 0.91
N ARG A 84 10.28 -8.75 -0.12
CA ARG A 84 11.29 -9.78 0.05
C ARG A 84 12.52 -9.27 0.79
N ALA A 85 13.02 -8.09 0.42
CA ALA A 85 14.18 -7.50 1.07
C ALA A 85 13.93 -7.16 2.55
N LEU A 86 12.72 -6.68 2.88
CA LEU A 86 12.33 -6.38 4.27
C LEU A 86 12.17 -7.66 5.11
N THR A 87 11.56 -8.70 4.54
CA THR A 87 11.42 -10.00 5.21
C THR A 87 12.77 -10.70 5.40
N ASP A 88 13.66 -10.65 4.40
CA ASP A 88 15.04 -11.13 4.53
C ASP A 88 15.84 -10.33 5.58
N ALA A 89 15.43 -9.09 5.87
CA ALA A 89 15.97 -8.25 6.94
C ALA A 89 15.26 -8.42 8.29
N GLY A 90 14.49 -9.51 8.48
CA GLY A 90 13.92 -9.91 9.77
C GLY A 90 12.65 -9.17 10.19
N VAL A 91 12.00 -8.44 9.28
CA VAL A 91 10.78 -7.65 9.61
C VAL A 91 9.54 -8.36 9.10
N THR A 92 8.48 -8.33 9.91
CA THR A 92 7.17 -8.83 9.47
C THR A 92 6.52 -7.84 8.53
N THR A 93 6.06 -8.32 7.37
CA THR A 93 5.42 -7.46 6.36
C THR A 93 3.96 -7.88 6.11
N ALA A 94 3.08 -6.91 5.87
CA ALA A 94 1.74 -7.15 5.34
C ALA A 94 1.63 -6.54 3.96
N ARG A 95 1.90 -7.34 2.92
CA ARG A 95 1.75 -6.90 1.52
C ARG A 95 0.31 -7.12 1.07
N LEU A 96 -0.47 -6.04 0.99
CA LEU A 96 -1.93 -6.09 0.81
C LEU A 96 -2.34 -5.95 -0.68
N ASP A 97 -3.41 -6.65 -1.05
CA ASP A 97 -4.17 -6.44 -2.29
C ASP A 97 -5.45 -5.64 -2.00
N TYR A 98 -5.80 -4.76 -2.93
CA TYR A 98 -7.08 -4.08 -2.96
C TYR A 98 -7.53 -3.78 -4.39
N PRO A 99 -8.85 -3.68 -4.66
CA PRO A 99 -9.38 -3.49 -6.00
C PRO A 99 -9.27 -2.01 -6.41
N SER A 100 -8.06 -1.57 -6.70
CA SER A 100 -7.69 -0.14 -6.89
C SER A 100 -8.50 0.62 -7.94
N THR A 101 -9.11 -0.10 -8.89
CA THR A 101 -9.95 0.45 -9.96
C THR A 101 -11.46 0.37 -9.67
N ARG A 102 -11.88 0.05 -8.44
CA ARG A 102 -13.30 -0.21 -8.12
C ARG A 102 -13.89 0.74 -7.09
N ARG A 103 -13.07 1.38 -6.25
CA ARG A 103 -13.55 2.23 -5.16
C ARG A 103 -12.80 3.56 -5.11
N THR A 104 -13.31 4.47 -4.29
CA THR A 104 -12.70 5.75 -3.96
C THR A 104 -11.52 5.58 -3.01
N ILE A 105 -10.69 6.61 -2.88
CA ILE A 105 -9.56 6.67 -1.95
C ILE A 105 -10.05 6.48 -0.51
N GLN A 106 -11.16 7.14 -0.14
CA GLN A 106 -11.80 7.06 1.18
C GLN A 106 -12.26 5.64 1.51
N GLU A 107 -12.94 4.97 0.57
CA GLU A 107 -13.39 3.59 0.78
C GLU A 107 -12.22 2.62 0.90
N HIS A 108 -11.12 2.84 0.17
CA HIS A 108 -9.89 2.06 0.32
C HIS A 108 -9.22 2.30 1.68
N ALA A 109 -9.15 3.55 2.13
CA ALA A 109 -8.60 3.91 3.43
C ALA A 109 -9.44 3.30 4.57
N GLN A 110 -10.77 3.39 4.49
CA GLN A 110 -11.67 2.80 5.48
C GLN A 110 -11.57 1.27 5.54
N ALA A 111 -11.45 0.61 4.38
CA ALA A 111 -11.25 -0.84 4.32
C ALA A 111 -9.90 -1.24 4.96
N MET A 112 -8.85 -0.45 4.72
CA MET A 112 -7.54 -0.67 5.32
C MET A 112 -7.55 -0.42 6.84
N ALA A 113 -8.23 0.64 7.32
CA ALA A 113 -8.43 0.88 8.74
C ALA A 113 -9.12 -0.31 9.41
N THR A 114 -10.20 -0.81 8.79
CA THR A 114 -10.94 -1.98 9.28
C THR A 114 -10.05 -3.23 9.32
N LEU A 115 -9.20 -3.44 8.31
CA LEU A 115 -8.25 -4.56 8.31
C LEU A 115 -7.25 -4.43 9.47
N LEU A 116 -6.70 -3.24 9.70
CA LEU A 116 -5.74 -2.97 10.76
C LEU A 116 -6.36 -3.11 12.16
N ASP A 117 -7.63 -2.75 12.34
CA ASP A 117 -8.36 -2.96 13.61
C ASP A 117 -8.50 -4.44 13.98
N HIS A 118 -8.42 -5.35 13.01
CA HIS A 118 -8.49 -6.80 13.21
C HIS A 118 -7.11 -7.48 13.18
N ALA A 119 -6.06 -6.75 12.82
CA ALA A 119 -4.69 -7.25 12.88
C ALA A 119 -4.15 -7.08 14.32
N PRO A 120 -3.18 -7.90 14.75
CA PRO A 120 -2.45 -7.63 15.98
C PRO A 120 -1.82 -6.23 15.91
N THR A 121 -2.15 -5.35 16.85
CA THR A 121 -1.57 -4.01 16.91
C THR A 121 -0.08 -4.14 17.23
N PRO A 122 0.82 -3.70 16.33
CA PRO A 122 2.24 -3.82 16.58
C PRO A 122 2.74 -2.71 17.52
N THR A 123 3.89 -2.92 18.17
CA THR A 123 4.61 -1.82 18.85
C THR A 123 5.01 -0.74 17.86
N LYS A 124 5.43 -1.17 16.66
CA LYS A 124 5.87 -0.31 15.55
C LYS A 124 5.11 -0.68 14.28
N LEU A 125 4.37 0.28 13.72
CA LEU A 125 3.75 0.18 12.41
C LEU A 125 4.48 1.09 11.43
N SER A 126 4.88 0.55 10.28
CA SER A 126 5.42 1.32 9.16
C SER A 126 4.61 1.10 7.90
N LEU A 127 4.50 2.15 7.08
CA LEU A 127 3.71 2.13 5.86
C LEU A 127 4.62 2.36 4.65
N VAL A 128 4.61 1.43 3.69
CA VAL A 128 5.36 1.54 2.43
C VAL A 128 4.37 1.57 1.28
N THR A 129 4.38 2.63 0.49
CA THR A 129 3.34 2.86 -0.52
C THR A 129 3.92 3.08 -1.91
N HIS A 130 3.17 2.74 -2.94
CA HIS A 130 3.46 3.16 -4.32
C HIS A 130 2.32 3.99 -4.89
N SER A 131 2.64 5.14 -5.48
CA SER A 131 1.71 5.97 -6.26
C SER A 131 0.40 6.23 -5.50
N LEU A 132 -0.75 5.84 -6.05
CA LEU A 132 -2.09 5.94 -5.42
C LEU A 132 -2.12 5.42 -3.97
N GLY A 133 -1.35 4.38 -3.64
CA GLY A 133 -1.26 3.85 -2.28
C GLY A 133 -0.83 4.91 -1.26
N GLY A 134 -0.03 5.90 -1.69
CA GLY A 134 0.37 7.02 -0.85
C GLY A 134 -0.79 7.95 -0.48
N LEU A 135 -1.72 8.19 -1.42
CA LEU A 135 -2.92 8.98 -1.15
C LEU A 135 -3.88 8.23 -0.23
N ILE A 136 -4.02 6.91 -0.42
CA ILE A 136 -4.83 6.06 0.47
C ILE A 136 -4.26 6.08 1.89
N VAL A 137 -2.94 6.03 2.05
CA VAL A 137 -2.31 6.14 3.37
C VAL A 137 -2.50 7.53 3.99
N ARG A 138 -2.40 8.62 3.21
CA ARG A 138 -2.68 9.97 3.73
C ARG A 138 -4.10 10.11 4.25
N GLU A 139 -5.08 9.58 3.51
CA GLU A 139 -6.47 9.50 3.97
C GLU A 139 -6.60 8.62 5.23
N LEU A 140 -5.99 7.43 5.23
CA LEU A 140 -6.00 6.51 6.39
C LEU A 140 -5.49 7.20 7.66
N LEU A 141 -4.43 8.01 7.56
CA LEU A 141 -3.81 8.65 8.71
C LEU A 141 -4.68 9.73 9.37
N GLY A 142 -5.76 10.16 8.71
CA GLY A 142 -6.82 10.99 9.31
C GLY A 142 -7.81 10.21 10.20
N SER A 143 -7.72 8.87 10.24
CA SER A 143 -8.60 8.05 11.07
C SER A 143 -8.22 8.08 12.56
N HIS A 144 -9.23 7.91 13.43
CA HIS A 144 -9.08 7.80 14.88
C HIS A 144 -9.19 6.33 15.30
N ALA A 145 -8.14 5.55 15.06
CA ALA A 145 -8.11 4.12 15.33
C ALA A 145 -7.05 3.73 16.37
N SER A 146 -7.20 2.56 17.01
CA SER A 146 -6.33 2.12 18.11
C SER A 146 -4.89 1.81 17.67
N TRP A 147 -4.68 1.40 16.41
CA TRP A 147 -3.35 1.17 15.82
C TRP A 147 -2.65 2.47 15.41
N ARG A 148 -3.36 3.60 15.35
CA ARG A 148 -2.85 4.87 14.83
C ARG A 148 -1.62 5.41 15.58
N PRO A 149 -1.53 5.31 16.93
CA PRO A 149 -0.34 5.71 17.68
C PRO A 149 0.90 4.84 17.39
N SER A 150 0.74 3.62 16.88
CA SER A 150 1.87 2.74 16.53
C SER A 150 2.56 3.16 15.22
N VAL A 151 1.94 4.00 14.39
CA VAL A 151 2.55 4.46 13.13
C VAL A 151 3.76 5.33 13.45
N HIS A 152 4.95 4.89 13.07
CA HIS A 152 6.20 5.61 13.37
C HIS A 152 7.00 6.02 12.15
N ARG A 153 6.82 5.36 11.00
CA ARG A 153 7.57 5.62 9.76
C ARG A 153 6.71 5.42 8.52
N ILE A 154 6.86 6.31 7.56
CA ILE A 154 6.18 6.23 6.25
C ILE A 154 7.23 6.34 5.14
N LEU A 155 7.11 5.46 4.14
CA LEU A 155 7.91 5.48 2.93
C LEU A 155 6.98 5.57 1.72
N MET A 156 7.05 6.66 0.96
CA MET A 156 6.21 6.89 -0.22
C MET A 156 7.03 6.81 -1.50
N LEU A 157 6.59 5.97 -2.43
CA LEU A 157 7.30 5.70 -3.69
C LEU A 157 6.48 6.28 -4.86
N ALA A 158 7.01 7.33 -5.49
CA ALA A 158 6.37 8.11 -6.53
C ALA A 158 4.91 8.55 -6.21
N PRO A 159 4.63 9.09 -5.01
CA PRO A 159 3.29 9.52 -4.65
C PRO A 159 2.86 10.77 -5.43
N PRO A 160 1.64 10.89 -5.95
CA PRO A 160 1.14 12.13 -6.56
C PRO A 160 0.60 13.11 -5.50
N ASN A 161 1.46 13.52 -4.55
CA ASN A 161 1.06 14.24 -3.34
C ASN A 161 0.47 15.63 -3.59
N GLN A 162 0.96 16.34 -4.61
CA GLN A 162 0.44 17.64 -5.05
C GLN A 162 -0.45 17.51 -6.29
N GLY A 163 -0.88 16.29 -6.62
CA GLY A 163 -1.59 15.95 -7.86
C GLY A 163 -0.69 15.23 -8.86
N ALA A 164 -1.22 15.03 -10.06
CA ALA A 164 -0.53 14.42 -11.18
C ALA A 164 -0.99 15.06 -12.49
N ALA A 165 -0.39 16.20 -12.84
CA ALA A 165 -0.75 17.00 -14.00
C ALA A 165 -0.61 16.22 -15.32
N LEU A 166 0.43 15.38 -15.43
CA LEU A 166 0.61 14.49 -16.58
C LEU A 166 -0.44 13.38 -16.62
N ALA A 167 -0.82 12.79 -15.49
CA ALA A 167 -1.92 11.83 -15.46
C ALA A 167 -3.26 12.49 -15.84
N ARG A 168 -3.44 13.77 -15.48
CA ARG A 168 -4.62 14.58 -15.83
C ARG A 168 -4.67 14.91 -17.31
N SER A 169 -3.54 15.13 -17.99
CA SER A 169 -3.55 15.37 -19.44
C SER A 169 -3.91 14.13 -20.26
N LEU A 170 -3.75 12.93 -19.67
CA LEU A 170 -4.18 11.65 -20.24
C LEU A 170 -5.65 11.32 -19.96
N ASP A 171 -6.35 12.18 -19.22
CA ASP A 171 -7.71 11.94 -18.76
C ASP A 171 -8.71 11.87 -19.92
N THR A 172 -9.41 10.75 -20.01
CA THR A 172 -10.47 10.53 -21.00
C THR A 172 -11.62 9.78 -20.34
N ARG A 173 -12.85 9.92 -20.86
CA ARG A 173 -14.01 9.17 -20.37
C ARG A 173 -13.76 7.66 -20.36
N ALA A 174 -13.07 7.14 -21.37
CA ALA A 174 -12.68 5.74 -21.46
C ALA A 174 -11.69 5.36 -20.34
N LEU A 175 -10.64 6.17 -20.14
CA LEU A 175 -9.66 5.90 -19.09
C LEU A 175 -10.30 5.96 -17.69
N ARG A 176 -11.19 6.93 -17.41
CA ARG A 176 -11.95 6.99 -16.16
C ARG A 176 -12.83 5.75 -15.93
N ALA A 177 -13.46 5.23 -16.98
CA ALA A 177 -14.29 4.03 -16.87
C ALA A 177 -13.46 2.78 -16.53
N VAL A 178 -12.23 2.69 -17.06
CA VAL A 178 -11.32 1.56 -16.81
C VAL A 178 -10.61 1.69 -15.45
N MET A 179 -10.10 2.88 -15.14
CA MET A 179 -9.29 3.14 -13.96
C MET A 179 -10.11 3.45 -12.70
N GLY A 180 -11.42 3.69 -12.87
CA GLY A 180 -12.38 3.72 -11.77
C GLY A 180 -12.34 4.98 -10.91
N PRO A 181 -13.02 4.94 -9.74
CA PRO A 181 -13.30 6.13 -8.93
C PRO A 181 -12.04 6.79 -8.37
N SER A 182 -11.05 6.02 -7.90
CA SER A 182 -9.79 6.57 -7.38
C SER A 182 -9.02 7.40 -8.42
N PHE A 183 -8.99 6.97 -9.69
CA PHE A 183 -8.38 7.76 -10.75
C PHE A 183 -9.13 9.07 -11.00
N ARG A 184 -10.46 9.01 -10.98
CA ARG A 184 -11.30 10.20 -11.13
C ARG A 184 -10.99 11.25 -10.06
N GLN A 185 -10.93 10.83 -8.79
CA GLN A 185 -10.59 11.73 -7.69
C GLN A 185 -9.17 12.32 -7.81
N LEU A 186 -8.20 11.51 -8.28
CA LEU A 186 -6.85 11.98 -8.52
C LEU A 186 -6.81 13.11 -9.56
N VAL A 187 -7.48 12.93 -10.71
CA VAL A 187 -7.51 13.95 -11.77
C VAL A 187 -8.36 15.18 -11.38
N GLU A 188 -9.33 15.01 -10.49
CA GLU A 188 -10.14 16.09 -9.89
C GLU A 188 -9.42 16.86 -8.76
N GLY A 189 -8.23 16.42 -8.35
CA GLY A 189 -7.35 17.17 -7.45
C GLY A 189 -7.50 16.84 -5.96
N ILE A 190 -8.04 15.66 -5.61
CA ILE A 190 -8.19 15.23 -4.21
C ILE A 190 -6.88 15.29 -3.40
N ALA A 191 -5.72 15.13 -4.04
CA ALA A 191 -4.43 14.99 -3.36
C ALA A 191 -4.09 16.17 -2.44
N THR A 192 -4.49 17.40 -2.78
CA THR A 192 -4.20 18.60 -2.00
C THR A 192 -5.13 18.77 -0.80
N SER A 193 -6.26 18.07 -0.75
CA SER A 193 -7.18 18.08 0.39
C SER A 193 -6.89 17.00 1.43
N LEU A 194 -6.00 16.06 1.11
CA LEU A 194 -5.67 14.95 2.01
C LEU A 194 -4.72 15.42 3.12
N PRO A 195 -4.80 14.83 4.33
CA PRO A 195 -3.88 15.15 5.42
C PRO A 195 -2.41 15.02 5.03
N VAL A 196 -1.57 15.86 5.62
CA VAL A 196 -0.11 15.69 5.61
C VAL A 196 0.26 14.85 6.84
N PRO A 197 1.02 13.75 6.69
CA PRO A 197 1.46 12.96 7.84
C PRO A 197 2.34 13.77 8.78
N ASN A 198 2.15 13.60 10.09
CA ASN A 198 3.03 14.17 11.11
C ASN A 198 4.25 13.27 11.38
N GLU A 199 4.16 12.00 10.96
CA GLU A 199 5.20 11.00 11.16
C GLU A 199 6.36 11.20 10.18
N PRO A 200 7.59 10.83 10.58
CA PRO A 200 8.74 10.85 9.68
C PRO A 200 8.47 10.13 8.36
N THR A 201 8.37 10.93 7.29
CA THR A 201 8.00 10.47 5.95
C THR A 201 9.17 10.62 4.99
N SER A 202 9.65 9.51 4.44
CA SER A 202 10.68 9.49 3.39
C SER A 202 10.01 9.29 2.02
N ILE A 203 10.38 10.11 1.05
CA ILE A 203 9.75 10.13 -0.28
C ILE A 203 10.80 9.82 -1.36
N PHE A 204 10.44 8.96 -2.30
CA PHE A 204 11.24 8.64 -3.48
C PHE A 204 10.50 9.06 -4.75
N ALA A 205 11.06 9.99 -5.50
CA ALA A 205 10.60 10.35 -6.84
C ALA A 205 11.34 9.55 -7.91
N GLY A 206 10.65 9.17 -8.99
CA GLY A 206 11.29 8.63 -10.18
C GLY A 206 11.68 9.73 -11.17
N GLN A 207 12.60 9.41 -12.06
CA GLN A 207 13.06 10.29 -13.14
C GLN A 207 13.39 9.49 -14.40
N ILE A 208 12.93 9.96 -15.56
CA ILE A 208 13.29 9.40 -16.87
C ILE A 208 14.47 10.19 -17.46
N GLY A 209 15.66 9.59 -17.49
CA GLY A 209 16.85 10.30 -17.95
C GLY A 209 17.07 11.58 -17.12
N ASN A 210 17.16 12.73 -17.80
CA ASN A 210 17.33 14.04 -17.15
C ASN A 210 16.02 14.86 -17.07
N THR A 211 14.86 14.25 -17.29
CA THR A 211 13.56 14.96 -17.17
C THR A 211 13.23 15.29 -15.71
N GLN A 212 12.15 16.02 -15.43
CA GLN A 212 11.71 16.27 -14.05
C GLN A 212 10.49 15.41 -13.67
N THR A 213 10.36 14.22 -14.28
CA THR A 213 9.21 13.33 -14.11
C THR A 213 9.58 11.87 -14.32
N ASP A 214 8.82 10.98 -13.69
CA ASP A 214 8.86 9.54 -13.91
C ASP A 214 7.94 9.05 -15.05
N GLY A 215 7.34 9.99 -15.79
CA GLY A 215 6.40 9.76 -16.89
C GLY A 215 4.92 9.86 -16.50
N LEU A 216 4.60 9.94 -15.20
CA LEU A 216 3.23 10.16 -14.72
C LEU A 216 3.14 11.22 -13.61
N VAL A 217 4.17 11.32 -12.79
CA VAL A 217 4.27 12.24 -11.65
C VAL A 217 5.57 13.03 -11.78
N ALA A 218 5.50 14.34 -11.64
CA ALA A 218 6.69 15.20 -11.59
C ALA A 218 7.39 15.08 -10.23
N ILE A 219 8.69 15.34 -10.18
CA ILE A 219 9.47 15.28 -8.93
C ILE A 219 8.86 16.20 -7.87
N GLU A 220 8.49 17.44 -8.24
CA GLU A 220 7.83 18.39 -7.34
C GLU A 220 6.47 17.91 -6.84
N GLU A 221 5.72 17.18 -7.67
CA GLU A 221 4.41 16.66 -7.29
C GLU A 221 4.49 15.57 -6.21
N THR A 222 5.66 14.96 -6.02
CA THR A 222 5.86 13.96 -4.97
C THR A 222 6.05 14.54 -3.58
N LYS A 223 6.40 15.83 -3.47
CA LYS A 223 6.79 16.43 -2.20
C LYS A 223 5.60 16.62 -1.26
N LEU A 224 5.90 16.61 0.04
CA LEU A 224 5.01 17.06 1.11
C LEU A 224 5.78 18.04 1.99
N GLU A 225 5.06 19.00 2.54
CA GLU A 225 5.58 19.82 3.62
C GLU A 225 5.94 18.94 4.83
N GLY A 226 7.06 19.23 5.49
CA GLY A 226 7.52 18.46 6.65
C GLY A 226 8.07 17.06 6.34
N MET A 227 8.24 16.66 5.07
CA MET A 227 8.87 15.38 4.72
C MET A 227 10.30 15.29 5.28
N ALA A 228 10.65 14.14 5.85
CA ALA A 228 11.96 13.93 6.48
C ALA A 228 13.08 13.75 5.46
N GLU A 229 12.78 13.08 4.34
CA GLU A 229 13.73 12.82 3.27
C GLU A 229 13.04 12.87 1.91
N HIS A 230 13.74 13.37 0.90
CA HIS A 230 13.30 13.34 -0.49
C HIS A 230 14.46 12.92 -1.38
N HIS A 231 14.26 11.81 -2.09
CA HIS A 231 15.27 11.18 -2.94
C HIS A 231 14.75 11.09 -4.37
N VAL A 232 15.63 11.27 -5.35
CA VAL A 232 15.32 11.07 -6.77
C VAL A 232 16.09 9.86 -7.27
N VAL A 233 15.41 8.95 -7.97
CA VAL A 233 16.03 7.75 -8.56
C VAL A 233 15.74 7.65 -10.06
N PRO A 234 16.72 7.18 -10.87
CA PRO A 234 16.55 7.01 -12.31
C PRO A 234 15.64 5.81 -12.60
N SER A 235 14.32 6.05 -12.59
CA SER A 235 13.31 5.03 -12.83
C SER A 235 12.04 5.67 -13.39
N ILE A 236 11.41 4.99 -14.35
CA ILE A 236 10.03 5.27 -14.73
C ILE A 236 9.07 4.94 -13.56
N HIS A 237 7.89 5.57 -13.56
CA HIS A 237 6.88 5.47 -12.49
C HIS A 237 6.58 4.03 -12.08
N THR A 238 6.49 3.16 -13.09
CA THR A 238 6.07 1.77 -12.94
C THR A 238 7.04 0.90 -12.15
N PHE A 239 8.31 1.30 -12.04
CA PHE A 239 9.38 0.48 -11.47
C PHE A 239 10.12 1.13 -10.31
N VAL A 240 9.70 2.31 -9.82
CA VAL A 240 10.35 3.00 -8.68
C VAL A 240 10.51 2.06 -7.48
N MET A 241 9.47 1.28 -7.15
CA MET A 241 9.49 0.32 -6.04
C MET A 241 10.48 -0.85 -6.20
N ASN A 242 10.99 -1.07 -7.41
CA ASN A 242 11.97 -2.11 -7.71
C ASN A 242 13.40 -1.57 -7.80
N HIS A 243 13.59 -0.26 -7.68
CA HIS A 243 14.90 0.36 -7.80
C HIS A 243 15.81 -0.06 -6.62
N PRO A 244 17.06 -0.49 -6.86
CA PRO A 244 17.94 -0.98 -5.79
C PRO A 244 18.14 0.02 -4.64
N ALA A 245 18.31 1.31 -4.94
CA ALA A 245 18.47 2.34 -3.92
C ALA A 245 17.22 2.52 -3.04
N VAL A 246 16.02 2.36 -3.61
CA VAL A 246 14.75 2.42 -2.87
C VAL A 246 14.68 1.24 -1.90
N ILE A 247 14.98 0.04 -2.39
CA ILE A 247 14.96 -1.19 -1.59
C ILE A 247 16.00 -1.11 -0.46
N ALA A 248 17.22 -0.70 -0.78
CA ALA A 248 18.30 -0.55 0.20
C ALA A 248 17.93 0.46 1.30
N ARG A 249 17.33 1.61 0.94
CA ARG A 249 16.89 2.58 1.93
C ARG A 249 15.72 2.07 2.77
N ALA A 250 14.77 1.36 2.17
CA ALA A 250 13.67 0.74 2.90
C ALA A 250 14.18 -0.24 3.96
N VAL A 251 15.13 -1.11 3.61
CA VAL A 251 15.78 -2.02 4.57
C VAL A 251 16.55 -1.25 5.64
N SER A 252 17.32 -0.23 5.27
CA SER A 252 18.07 0.58 6.24
C SER A 252 17.18 1.32 7.24
N LEU A 253 15.98 1.74 6.84
CA LEU A 253 15.06 2.48 7.70
C LEU A 253 14.14 1.59 8.53
N LEU A 254 13.76 0.43 7.98
CA LEU A 254 12.66 -0.38 8.50
C LEU A 254 13.10 -1.78 8.91
N GLY A 255 14.30 -2.24 8.50
CA GLY A 255 14.87 -3.53 8.86
C GLY A 255 14.96 -3.74 10.36
N ALA A 256 14.98 -5.00 10.82
CA ALA A 256 15.24 -5.30 12.21
C ALA A 256 16.64 -4.76 12.57
N THR A 257 16.75 -4.07 13.70
CA THR A 257 18.06 -3.70 14.23
C THR A 257 18.79 -5.01 14.55
N PRO A 258 20.02 -5.25 14.06
CA PRO A 258 20.76 -6.42 14.51
C PRO A 258 20.90 -6.34 16.02
N ASP A 259 20.51 -7.41 16.71
CA ASP A 259 20.83 -7.60 18.12
C ASP A 259 22.34 -7.39 18.25
N ARG A 260 22.74 -6.33 18.93
CA ARG A 260 24.15 -6.12 19.29
C ARG A 260 24.44 -7.06 20.47
N GLY A 261 24.55 -8.35 20.15
CA GLY A 261 25.15 -9.37 21.02
C GLY A 261 26.66 -9.23 21.06
#